data_AF-A0A0K1F5R1-F1
#
_entry.id   AF-A0A0K1F5R1-F1
#
_cell.length_a   1.000
_cell.length_b   1.000
_cell.length_c   1.000
_cell.angle_alpha   90.00
_cell.angle_beta   90.00
_cell.angle_gamma   90.00
#
_symmetry.space_group_name_H-M   'P 1'
#
loop_
_entity.id
_entity.type
_entity.pdbx_description
1 polymer ?
#
loop_
_entity_poly.entity_id
_entity_poly.type
_entity_poly.pdbx_seq_one_letter_code
_entity_poly.pdbx_strand_id
1 'polypeptide(L)'
;MLRLVGCELLKLRRLAFPKAILALLCLFPIVLAAYASRRDGDFDALFRLVFLYGYLLLLPCALGIVGTLLLSAERDNDTLKNLLSIPVSKGQLLFAKLCVLLALAVAYAAAMFLATLAGGLAVGALPENVPVYMGSGLMLGVMALLDILPLVAVFLLAHCNKVACVVASLVYAIAGILVVNAFAAGIATSNPVAACLPRVIEFRWYLGSFAPSGMPASLAARVLSTSVALFALAGGGAAFSVVSFVLYGREEC
;
A
#
# COMPACT_ATOMS: atom_id res chain seq x y z
N MET A 1 5.32 -23.38 -5.05
CA MET A 1 4.99 -21.96 -4.75
C MET A 1 3.77 -21.80 -3.85
N LEU A 2 2.58 -22.28 -4.22
CA LEU A 2 1.37 -22.17 -3.38
C LEU A 2 1.52 -22.70 -1.94
N ARG A 3 2.20 -23.85 -1.76
CA ARG A 3 2.53 -24.37 -0.42
C ARG A 3 3.38 -23.41 0.41
N LEU A 4 4.34 -22.71 -0.22
CA LEU A 4 5.24 -21.77 0.45
C LEU A 4 4.47 -20.51 0.88
N VAL A 5 3.64 -19.96 -0.01
CA VAL A 5 2.73 -18.84 0.30
C VAL A 5 1.77 -19.22 1.44
N GLY A 6 1.23 -20.44 1.42
CA GLY A 6 0.38 -20.96 2.50
C GLY A 6 1.10 -21.02 3.85
N CYS A 7 2.36 -21.46 3.87
CA CYS A 7 3.19 -21.48 5.09
C CYS A 7 3.43 -20.07 5.64
N GLU A 8 3.78 -19.10 4.80
CA GLU A 8 3.96 -17.69 5.21
C GLU A 8 2.65 -17.08 5.74
N LEU A 9 1.52 -17.36 5.10
CA LEU A 9 0.21 -16.92 5.57
C LEU A 9 -0.14 -17.54 6.93
N LEU A 10 0.20 -18.80 7.15
CA LEU A 10 0.00 -19.49 8.43
C LEU A 10 0.82 -18.87 9.56
N LYS A 11 2.07 -18.44 9.29
CA LYS A 11 2.90 -17.71 10.27
C LYS A 11 2.21 -16.42 10.72
N LEU A 12 1.70 -15.63 9.76
CA LEU A 12 0.96 -14.41 10.07
C LEU A 12 -0.38 -14.66 10.76
N ARG A 13 -1.11 -15.72 10.38
CA ARG A 13 -2.42 -16.04 10.99
C ARG A 13 -2.32 -16.37 12.47
N ARG A 14 -1.17 -16.91 12.91
CA ARG A 14 -0.86 -17.21 14.33
C ARG A 14 -0.57 -15.94 15.14
N LEU A 15 -0.16 -14.85 14.50
CA LEU A 15 -0.01 -13.56 15.14
C LEU A 15 -1.38 -12.85 15.17
N ALA A 16 -1.85 -12.44 16.35
CA ALA A 16 -3.08 -11.64 16.46
C ALA A 16 -2.91 -10.22 15.87
N PHE A 17 -1.65 -9.77 15.74
CA PHE A 17 -1.27 -8.41 15.42
C PHE A 17 -1.76 -7.90 14.04
N PRO A 18 -1.64 -8.66 12.91
CA PRO A 18 -2.14 -8.19 11.62
C PRO A 18 -3.66 -8.03 11.58
N LYS A 19 -4.39 -8.89 12.32
CA LYS A 19 -5.86 -8.79 12.43
C LYS A 19 -6.28 -7.57 13.23
N ALA A 20 -5.57 -7.30 14.32
CA ALA A 20 -5.83 -6.12 15.16
C ALA A 20 -5.53 -4.82 14.41
N ILE A 21 -4.43 -4.76 13.65
CA ILE A 21 -4.10 -3.63 12.77
C ILE A 21 -5.20 -3.45 11.73
N LEU A 22 -5.57 -4.51 11.02
CA LEU A 22 -6.61 -4.44 9.99
C LEU A 22 -7.94 -3.94 10.58
N ALA A 23 -8.36 -4.47 11.74
CA ALA A 23 -9.58 -4.04 12.41
C ALA A 23 -9.53 -2.57 12.86
N LEU A 24 -8.41 -2.14 13.45
CA LEU A 24 -8.21 -0.76 13.90
C LEU A 24 -8.21 0.21 12.73
N LEU A 25 -7.58 -0.16 11.62
CA LEU A 25 -7.54 0.68 10.43
C LEU A 25 -8.92 0.74 9.73
N CYS A 26 -9.77 -0.27 9.86
CA CYS A 26 -11.16 -0.23 9.37
C CYS A 26 -12.08 0.66 10.23
N LEU A 27 -11.75 0.92 11.49
CA LEU A 27 -12.49 1.90 12.31
C LEU A 27 -12.28 3.34 11.80
N PHE A 28 -11.16 3.60 11.15
CA PHE A 28 -10.78 4.94 10.72
C PHE A 28 -11.74 5.54 9.66
N PRO A 29 -12.16 4.83 8.59
CA PRO A 29 -13.23 5.28 7.69
C PRO A 29 -14.55 5.61 8.39
N ILE A 30 -14.92 4.89 9.44
CA ILE A 30 -16.17 5.12 10.18
C ILE A 30 -16.09 6.45 10.94
N VAL A 31 -14.95 6.73 11.57
CA VAL A 31 -14.69 8.02 12.23
C VAL A 31 -14.69 9.17 11.21
N LEU A 32 -14.09 8.96 10.04
CA LEU A 32 -14.13 9.93 8.95
C LEU A 32 -15.54 10.18 8.42
N ALA A 33 -16.38 9.15 8.34
CA ALA A 33 -17.78 9.30 7.94
C ALA A 33 -18.56 10.15 8.96
N ALA A 34 -18.37 9.91 10.25
CA ALA A 34 -18.96 10.74 11.30
C ALA A 34 -18.46 12.20 11.28
N TYR A 35 -17.25 12.45 10.78
CA TYR A 35 -16.74 13.80 10.55
C TYR A 35 -17.38 14.46 9.31
N ALA A 36 -17.51 13.71 8.21
CA ALA A 36 -18.05 14.19 6.94
C ALA A 36 -19.56 14.50 7.02
N SER A 37 -20.32 13.75 7.82
CA SER A 37 -21.75 13.98 8.05
C SER A 37 -22.07 15.36 8.61
N ARG A 38 -21.15 15.96 9.36
CA ARG A 38 -21.29 17.30 9.91
C ARG A 38 -21.09 18.42 8.88
N ARG A 39 -20.72 18.08 7.64
CA ARG A 39 -20.40 19.03 6.57
C ARG A 39 -21.27 18.85 5.32
N ASP A 40 -22.41 18.16 5.42
CA ASP A 40 -23.24 17.78 4.26
C ASP A 40 -22.42 17.09 3.16
N GLY A 41 -21.44 16.28 3.58
CA GLY A 41 -20.43 15.71 2.70
C GLY A 41 -20.97 14.58 1.86
N ASP A 42 -20.89 14.72 0.55
CA ASP A 42 -21.19 13.66 -0.42
C ASP A 42 -20.23 12.46 -0.27
N PHE A 43 -20.64 11.29 -0.76
CA PHE A 43 -19.86 10.04 -0.68
C PHE A 43 -18.46 10.22 -1.31
N ASP A 44 -18.37 11.01 -2.36
CA ASP A 44 -17.13 11.40 -3.02
C ASP A 44 -16.13 12.10 -2.09
N ALA A 45 -16.61 12.99 -1.23
CA ALA A 45 -15.76 13.67 -0.26
C ALA A 45 -15.24 12.68 0.79
N LEU A 46 -16.10 11.75 1.21
CA LEU A 46 -15.72 10.65 2.10
C LEU A 46 -14.66 9.76 1.47
N PHE A 47 -14.89 9.30 0.25
CA PHE A 47 -13.98 8.42 -0.47
C PHE A 47 -12.64 9.09 -0.75
N ARG A 48 -12.61 10.40 -1.01
CA ARG A 48 -11.36 11.20 -1.10
C ARG A 48 -10.55 11.19 0.19
N LEU A 49 -11.20 11.35 1.35
CA LEU A 49 -10.52 11.29 2.64
C LEU A 49 -9.98 9.89 2.95
N VAL A 50 -10.79 8.86 2.66
CA VAL A 50 -10.37 7.46 2.79
C VAL A 50 -9.23 7.14 1.82
N PHE A 51 -9.24 7.67 0.61
CA PHE A 51 -8.13 7.56 -0.32
C PHE A 51 -6.84 8.16 0.27
N LEU A 52 -6.89 9.42 0.70
CA LEU A 52 -5.70 10.13 1.18
C LEU A 52 -5.12 9.52 2.46
N TYR A 53 -5.95 9.16 3.43
CA TYR A 53 -5.45 8.68 4.72
C TYR A 53 -5.49 7.15 4.84
N GLY A 54 -6.51 6.52 4.29
CA GLY A 54 -6.63 5.06 4.30
C GLY A 54 -5.64 4.37 3.36
N TYR A 55 -5.71 4.71 2.08
CA TYR A 55 -4.88 4.07 1.06
C TYR A 55 -3.48 4.69 0.99
N LEU A 56 -3.36 6.02 0.98
CA LEU A 56 -2.05 6.67 0.87
C LEU A 56 -1.30 6.86 2.19
N LEU A 57 -1.88 6.67 3.39
CA LEU A 57 -1.11 6.76 4.66
C LEU A 57 -1.02 5.40 5.32
N LEU A 58 -2.18 4.84 5.66
CA LEU A 58 -2.31 3.72 6.58
C LEU A 58 -1.92 2.40 5.92
N LEU A 59 -2.36 2.13 4.69
CA LEU A 59 -2.06 0.89 3.97
C LEU A 59 -0.54 0.64 3.82
N PRO A 60 0.28 1.54 3.25
CA PRO A 60 1.72 1.31 3.09
C PRO A 60 2.46 1.27 4.42
N CYS A 61 2.00 2.01 5.44
CA CYS A 61 2.54 1.90 6.79
C CYS A 61 2.27 0.51 7.39
N ALA A 62 1.01 0.03 7.32
CA ALA A 62 0.62 -1.28 7.80
C ALA A 62 1.35 -2.40 7.06
N LEU A 63 1.44 -2.32 5.73
CA LEU A 63 2.19 -3.29 4.92
C LEU A 63 3.69 -3.22 5.23
N GLY A 64 4.25 -2.06 5.52
CA GLY A 64 5.65 -1.92 5.95
C GLY A 64 5.92 -2.61 7.29
N ILE A 65 5.04 -2.41 8.27
CA ILE A 65 5.15 -3.07 9.59
C ILE A 65 4.99 -4.58 9.44
N VAL A 66 3.95 -5.05 8.74
CA VAL A 66 3.73 -6.49 8.51
C VAL A 66 4.85 -7.10 7.65
N GLY A 67 5.33 -6.37 6.66
CA GLY A 67 6.45 -6.75 5.82
C GLY A 67 7.74 -6.91 6.61
N THR A 68 8.00 -6.03 7.57
CA THR A 68 9.13 -6.15 8.50
C THR A 68 9.01 -7.44 9.31
N LEU A 69 7.84 -7.71 9.90
CA LEU A 69 7.61 -8.93 10.68
C LEU A 69 7.80 -10.19 9.83
N LEU A 70 7.29 -10.19 8.60
CA LEU A 70 7.48 -11.28 7.64
C LEU A 70 8.94 -11.46 7.24
N LEU A 71 9.66 -10.37 6.94
CA LEU A 71 11.04 -10.43 6.47
C LEU A 71 12.01 -10.84 7.58
N SER A 72 11.79 -10.39 8.81
CA SER A 72 12.59 -10.75 9.99
C SER A 72 12.28 -12.15 10.55
N ALA A 73 11.17 -12.79 10.17
CA ALA A 73 10.68 -14.03 10.80
C ALA A 73 11.69 -15.19 10.76
N GLU A 74 12.45 -15.35 9.67
CA GLU A 74 13.41 -16.45 9.52
C GLU A 74 14.68 -16.21 10.32
N ARG A 75 15.06 -14.93 10.47
CA ARG A 75 16.18 -14.49 11.29
C ARG A 75 15.87 -14.67 12.77
N ASP A 76 14.67 -14.27 13.19
CA ASP A 76 14.23 -14.36 14.59
C ASP A 76 14.18 -15.80 15.11
N ASN A 77 13.93 -16.77 14.22
CA ASN A 77 13.77 -18.17 14.59
C ASN A 77 15.01 -19.03 14.23
N ASP A 78 16.12 -18.43 13.81
CA ASP A 78 17.34 -19.14 13.34
C ASP A 78 17.07 -20.24 12.29
N THR A 79 15.96 -20.09 11.55
CA THR A 79 15.49 -21.13 10.61
C THR A 79 16.11 -21.05 9.23
N LEU A 80 16.90 -20.01 8.95
CA LEU A 80 17.49 -19.78 7.63
C LEU A 80 18.43 -20.93 7.22
N LYS A 81 19.23 -21.44 8.16
CA LYS A 81 20.13 -22.59 7.94
C LYS A 81 19.36 -23.90 7.67
N ASN A 82 18.24 -24.10 8.37
CA ASN A 82 17.36 -25.27 8.17
C ASN A 82 16.51 -25.18 6.90
N LEU A 83 16.25 -23.98 6.39
CA LEU A 83 15.54 -23.78 5.12
C LEU A 83 16.44 -24.03 3.91
N LEU A 84 17.75 -23.79 4.03
CA LEU A 84 18.75 -24.08 2.98
C LEU A 84 19.02 -25.58 2.78
N SER A 85 18.65 -26.44 3.74
CA SER A 85 18.78 -27.90 3.61
C SER A 85 17.65 -28.52 2.79
N ILE A 86 16.55 -27.79 2.62
CA ILE A 86 15.44 -28.11 1.71
C ILE A 86 15.71 -27.33 0.41
N PRO A 87 15.44 -27.87 -0.80
CA PRO A 87 15.75 -27.19 -2.06
C PRO A 87 14.79 -26.02 -2.36
N VAL A 88 14.78 -24.99 -1.51
CA VAL A 88 14.04 -23.73 -1.69
C VAL A 88 15.04 -22.60 -1.81
N SER A 89 14.99 -21.85 -2.92
CA SER A 89 15.90 -20.71 -3.10
C SER A 89 15.44 -19.49 -2.29
N LYS A 90 16.40 -18.67 -1.82
CA LYS A 90 16.13 -17.40 -1.12
C LYS A 90 15.16 -16.51 -1.92
N GLY A 91 15.31 -16.48 -3.24
CA GLY A 91 14.42 -15.75 -4.14
C GLY A 91 12.97 -16.23 -4.15
N GLN A 92 12.74 -17.54 -4.10
CA GLN A 92 11.39 -18.11 -4.03
C GLN A 92 10.72 -17.78 -2.70
N LEU A 93 11.49 -17.68 -1.61
CA LEU A 93 11.00 -17.27 -0.30
C LEU A 93 10.60 -15.78 -0.29
N LEU A 94 11.45 -14.90 -0.82
CA LEU A 94 11.13 -13.47 -0.96
C LEU A 94 9.86 -13.27 -1.81
N PHE A 95 9.75 -13.98 -2.93
CA PHE A 95 8.56 -13.92 -3.79
C PHE A 95 7.29 -14.37 -3.06
N ALA A 96 7.36 -15.45 -2.27
CA ALA A 96 6.23 -15.91 -1.48
C ALA A 96 5.77 -14.85 -0.45
N LYS A 97 6.71 -14.15 0.21
CA LYS A 97 6.39 -13.04 1.13
C LYS A 97 5.73 -11.86 0.42
N LEU A 98 6.21 -11.49 -0.77
CA LEU A 98 5.58 -10.45 -1.59
C LEU A 98 4.16 -10.84 -2.01
N CYS A 99 3.92 -12.11 -2.35
CA CYS A 99 2.55 -12.60 -2.63
C CYS A 99 1.63 -12.51 -1.42
N VAL A 100 2.15 -12.78 -0.21
CA VAL A 100 1.36 -12.62 1.03
C VAL A 100 1.06 -11.16 1.32
N LEU A 101 2.03 -10.25 1.11
CA LEU A 101 1.80 -8.80 1.22
C LEU A 101 0.75 -8.31 0.22
N LEU A 102 0.76 -8.82 -1.02
CA LEU A 102 -0.28 -8.51 -2.01
C LEU A 102 -1.67 -8.95 -1.55
N ALA A 103 -1.79 -10.17 -1.05
CA ALA A 103 -3.06 -10.69 -0.55
C ALA A 103 -3.59 -9.84 0.61
N LEU A 104 -2.71 -9.41 1.52
CA LEU A 104 -3.07 -8.51 2.62
C LEU A 104 -3.46 -7.11 2.12
N ALA A 105 -2.77 -6.57 1.13
CA ALA A 105 -3.09 -5.26 0.55
C ALA A 105 -4.49 -5.25 -0.09
N VAL A 106 -4.81 -6.29 -0.86
CA VAL A 106 -6.14 -6.47 -1.47
C VAL A 106 -7.22 -6.69 -0.41
N ALA A 107 -6.95 -7.51 0.62
CA ALA A 107 -7.89 -7.72 1.72
C ALA A 107 -8.15 -6.42 2.51
N TYR A 108 -7.09 -5.64 2.76
CA TYR A 108 -7.20 -4.33 3.38
C TYR A 108 -8.04 -3.37 2.54
N ALA A 109 -7.77 -3.29 1.24
CA ALA A 109 -8.54 -2.46 0.31
C ALA A 109 -10.04 -2.83 0.31
N ALA A 110 -10.35 -4.12 0.25
CA ALA A 110 -11.73 -4.60 0.33
C ALA A 110 -12.39 -4.20 1.66
N ALA A 111 -11.70 -4.39 2.78
CA ALA A 111 -12.22 -4.04 4.10
C ALA A 111 -12.43 -2.52 4.26
N MET A 112 -11.52 -1.71 3.72
CA MET A 112 -11.65 -0.25 3.69
C MET A 112 -12.83 0.22 2.85
N PHE A 113 -13.04 -0.39 1.70
CA PHE A 113 -14.21 -0.10 0.87
C PHE A 113 -15.51 -0.42 1.63
N LEU A 114 -15.60 -1.59 2.26
CA LEU A 114 -16.76 -1.98 3.06
C LEU A 114 -16.99 -1.03 4.24
N ALA A 115 -15.93 -0.64 4.95
CA ALA A 115 -16.01 0.33 6.05
C ALA A 115 -16.46 1.71 5.57
N THR A 116 -16.01 2.14 4.38
CA THR A 116 -16.42 3.41 3.77
C THR A 116 -17.88 3.36 3.33
N LEU A 117 -18.34 2.25 2.76
CA LEU A 117 -19.74 2.04 2.39
C LEU A 117 -20.64 2.04 3.63
N ALA A 118 -20.24 1.34 4.70
CA ALA A 118 -20.95 1.36 5.98
C ALA A 118 -20.99 2.76 6.60
N GLY A 119 -19.87 3.50 6.53
CA GLY A 119 -19.80 4.89 6.95
C GLY A 119 -20.72 5.80 6.14
N GLY A 120 -20.73 5.68 4.82
CA GLY A 120 -21.63 6.43 3.93
C GLY A 120 -23.10 6.13 4.23
N LEU A 121 -23.46 4.86 4.38
CA LEU A 121 -24.80 4.42 4.76
C LEU A 121 -25.27 5.04 6.08
N ALA A 122 -24.41 5.10 7.09
CA ALA A 122 -24.74 5.70 8.40
C ALA A 122 -25.03 7.21 8.32
N VAL A 123 -24.54 7.87 7.26
CA VAL A 123 -24.65 9.32 7.04
C VAL A 123 -25.71 9.67 5.99
N GLY A 124 -26.29 8.66 5.32
CA GLY A 124 -27.22 8.86 4.21
C GLY A 124 -26.53 9.25 2.89
N ALA A 125 -25.21 9.11 2.79
CA ALA A 125 -24.43 9.36 1.58
C ALA A 125 -24.11 8.03 0.90
N LEU A 126 -24.74 7.76 -0.24
CA LEU A 126 -24.53 6.54 -1.03
C LEU A 126 -23.74 6.84 -2.30
N PRO A 127 -22.81 5.96 -2.70
CA PRO A 127 -22.16 6.08 -4.00
C PRO A 127 -23.18 5.88 -5.11
N GLU A 128 -23.09 6.70 -6.17
CA GLU A 128 -23.90 6.54 -7.38
C GLU A 128 -23.61 5.20 -8.07
N ASN A 129 -22.33 4.78 -8.10
CA ASN A 129 -21.87 3.58 -8.80
C ASN A 129 -20.95 2.69 -7.94
N VAL A 130 -21.54 1.92 -7.03
CA VAL A 130 -20.84 0.97 -6.12
C VAL A 130 -19.72 0.16 -6.82
N PRO A 131 -19.93 -0.44 -8.02
CA PRO A 131 -18.89 -1.26 -8.66
C PRO A 131 -17.62 -0.48 -9.03
N VAL A 132 -17.75 0.81 -9.36
CA VAL A 132 -16.62 1.66 -9.75
C VAL A 132 -15.73 1.96 -8.54
N TYR A 133 -16.32 2.33 -7.39
CA TYR A 133 -15.57 2.55 -6.15
C TYR A 133 -14.95 1.26 -5.62
N MET A 134 -15.65 0.13 -5.72
CA MET A 134 -15.10 -1.16 -5.32
C MET A 134 -13.92 -1.57 -6.21
N GLY A 135 -14.09 -1.50 -7.54
CA GLY A 135 -13.06 -1.85 -8.50
C GLY A 135 -11.81 -0.97 -8.35
N SER A 136 -12.00 0.33 -8.18
CA SER A 136 -10.90 1.27 -7.94
C SER A 136 -10.21 1.07 -6.58
N GLY A 137 -10.96 0.79 -5.52
CA GLY A 137 -10.39 0.45 -4.21
C GLY A 137 -9.51 -0.80 -4.27
N LEU A 138 -10.00 -1.88 -4.89
CA LEU A 138 -9.22 -3.10 -5.10
C LEU A 138 -7.97 -2.83 -5.95
N MET A 139 -8.10 -1.99 -6.97
CA MET A 139 -6.98 -1.60 -7.83
C MET A 139 -5.89 -0.86 -7.05
N LEU A 140 -6.26 0.03 -6.14
CA LEU A 140 -5.33 0.68 -5.21
C LEU A 140 -4.63 -0.33 -4.31
N GLY A 141 -5.32 -1.39 -3.88
CA GLY A 141 -4.69 -2.48 -3.14
C GLY A 141 -3.60 -3.20 -3.95
N VAL A 142 -3.79 -3.39 -5.26
CA VAL A 142 -2.77 -3.98 -6.15
C VAL A 142 -1.61 -3.01 -6.38
N MET A 143 -1.90 -1.74 -6.66
CA MET A 143 -0.90 -0.70 -6.87
C MET A 143 -0.04 -0.47 -5.62
N ALA A 144 -0.64 -0.57 -4.42
CA ALA A 144 0.04 -0.39 -3.15
C ALA A 144 1.20 -1.39 -2.94
N LEU A 145 1.11 -2.61 -3.47
CA LEU A 145 2.26 -3.53 -3.43
C LEU A 145 3.43 -2.95 -4.21
N LEU A 146 3.17 -2.44 -5.42
CA LEU A 146 4.19 -1.86 -6.28
C LEU A 146 4.76 -0.58 -5.66
N ASP A 147 3.94 0.20 -4.95
CA ASP A 147 4.37 1.38 -4.19
C ASP A 147 5.29 1.04 -3.02
N ILE A 148 5.12 -0.10 -2.32
CA ILE A 148 5.98 -0.46 -1.17
C ILE A 148 7.27 -1.20 -1.56
N LEU A 149 7.47 -1.58 -2.82
CA LEU A 149 8.71 -2.29 -3.23
C LEU A 149 10.01 -1.52 -2.93
N PRO A 150 10.09 -0.17 -3.10
CA PRO A 150 11.24 0.61 -2.63
C PRO A 150 11.47 0.45 -1.13
N LEU A 151 10.39 0.42 -0.33
CA LEU A 151 10.45 0.25 1.12
C LEU A 151 10.94 -1.15 1.50
N VAL A 152 10.54 -2.20 0.76
CA VAL A 152 11.07 -3.56 0.94
C VAL A 152 12.58 -3.59 0.71
N ALA A 153 13.09 -2.92 -0.32
CA ALA A 153 14.54 -2.81 -0.55
C ALA A 153 15.25 -2.13 0.63
N VAL A 154 14.66 -1.08 1.21
CA VAL A 154 15.18 -0.41 2.42
C VAL A 154 15.24 -1.36 3.61
N PHE A 155 14.24 -2.22 3.82
CA PHE A 155 14.26 -3.20 4.91
C PHE A 155 15.42 -4.18 4.80
N LEU A 156 15.72 -4.61 3.57
CA LEU A 156 16.86 -5.48 3.29
C LEU A 156 18.19 -4.76 3.49
N LEU A 157 18.30 -3.48 3.12
CA LEU A 157 19.48 -2.65 3.39
C LEU A 157 19.69 -2.39 4.88
N ALA A 158 18.61 -2.31 5.66
CA ALA A 158 18.65 -2.10 7.11
C ALA A 158 18.90 -3.40 7.90
N HIS A 159 19.31 -4.49 7.22
CA HIS A 159 19.52 -5.82 7.80
C HIS A 159 18.32 -6.33 8.62
N CYS A 160 17.11 -5.96 8.23
CA CYS A 160 15.87 -6.30 8.92
C CYS A 160 15.84 -5.89 10.42
N ASN A 161 16.54 -4.82 10.82
CA ASN A 161 16.40 -4.25 12.16
C ASN A 161 14.95 -3.74 12.34
N LYS A 162 14.18 -4.42 13.19
CA LYS A 162 12.75 -4.19 13.36
C LYS A 162 12.40 -2.73 13.65
N VAL A 163 13.13 -2.10 14.57
CA VAL A 163 12.85 -0.71 14.96
C VAL A 163 13.12 0.22 13.78
N ALA A 164 14.25 0.06 13.10
CA ALA A 164 14.60 0.88 11.93
C ALA A 164 13.61 0.70 10.78
N CYS A 165 13.17 -0.52 10.50
CA CYS A 165 12.21 -0.80 9.44
C CYS A 165 10.81 -0.23 9.75
N VAL A 166 10.35 -0.35 11.00
CA VAL A 166 9.09 0.28 11.43
C VAL A 166 9.17 1.81 11.30
N VAL A 167 10.25 2.43 11.75
CA VAL A 167 10.45 3.89 11.60
C VAL A 167 10.51 4.28 10.13
N ALA A 168 11.25 3.54 9.30
CA ALA A 168 11.33 3.77 7.86
C ALA A 168 9.96 3.66 7.18
N SER A 169 9.11 2.71 7.60
CA SER A 169 7.75 2.56 7.05
C SER A 169 6.86 3.76 7.36
N LEU A 170 6.98 4.30 8.58
CA LEU A 170 6.24 5.48 8.99
C LEU A 170 6.72 6.73 8.24
N VAL A 171 8.04 6.91 8.13
CA VAL A 171 8.65 8.02 7.40
C VAL A 171 8.27 7.96 5.92
N TYR A 172 8.36 6.78 5.30
CA TYR A 172 7.94 6.55 3.92
C TYR A 172 6.46 6.92 3.72
N ALA A 173 5.61 6.53 4.67
CA ALA A 173 4.19 6.82 4.57
C ALA A 173 3.86 8.31 4.66
N ILE A 174 4.45 9.00 5.63
CA ILE A 174 4.26 10.44 5.83
C ILE A 174 4.86 11.23 4.67
N ALA A 175 6.10 10.92 4.27
CA ALA A 175 6.77 11.58 3.15
C ALA A 175 5.97 11.40 1.84
N GLY A 176 5.43 10.20 1.59
CA GLY A 176 4.60 9.92 0.44
C GLY A 176 3.40 10.87 0.31
N ILE A 177 2.67 11.09 1.41
CA ILE A 177 1.54 12.05 1.42
C ILE A 177 1.99 13.49 1.28
N LEU A 178 3.08 13.88 1.94
CA LEU A 178 3.62 15.24 1.80
C LEU A 178 3.98 15.53 0.34
N VAL A 179 4.59 14.57 -0.35
CA VAL A 179 4.92 14.70 -1.77
C VAL A 179 3.66 14.73 -2.64
N VAL A 180 2.67 13.88 -2.37
CA VAL A 180 1.38 13.90 -3.08
C VAL A 180 0.68 15.25 -2.92
N ASN A 181 0.62 15.78 -1.70
CA ASN A 181 0.02 17.09 -1.43
C ASN A 181 0.81 18.24 -2.05
N ALA A 182 2.14 18.19 -2.03
CA ALA A 182 2.99 19.17 -2.71
C ALA A 182 2.81 19.11 -4.24
N PHE A 183 2.57 17.93 -4.80
CA PHE A 183 2.24 17.74 -6.21
C PHE A 183 0.85 18.30 -6.52
N ALA A 184 -0.16 18.01 -5.69
CA ALA A 184 -1.51 18.54 -5.81
C ALA A 184 -1.55 20.08 -5.73
N ALA A 185 -0.71 20.68 -4.88
CA ALA A 185 -0.58 22.13 -4.70
C ALA A 185 0.19 22.83 -5.84
N GLY A 186 0.68 22.12 -6.84
CA GLY A 186 1.44 22.70 -7.94
C GLY A 186 2.95 22.86 -7.69
N ILE A 187 3.40 22.79 -6.43
CA ILE A 187 4.80 23.04 -6.01
C ILE A 187 5.76 22.03 -6.63
N ALA A 188 5.42 20.74 -6.58
CA ALA A 188 6.29 19.65 -7.07
C ALA A 188 6.01 19.27 -8.54
N THR A 189 5.10 19.97 -9.22
CA THR A 189 4.64 19.55 -10.55
C THR A 189 5.71 19.69 -11.62
N SER A 190 6.62 20.66 -11.55
CA SER A 190 7.69 20.80 -12.54
C SER A 190 8.78 19.74 -12.43
N ASN A 191 8.86 18.99 -11.32
CA ASN A 191 9.93 18.01 -11.09
C ASN A 191 9.57 16.63 -11.70
N PRO A 192 10.27 16.17 -12.76
CA PRO A 192 9.97 14.90 -13.41
C PRO A 192 10.25 13.69 -12.51
N VAL A 193 11.20 13.80 -11.56
CA VAL A 193 11.52 12.73 -10.62
C VAL A 193 10.37 12.51 -9.64
N ALA A 194 9.84 13.61 -9.08
CA ALA A 194 8.69 13.55 -8.19
C ALA A 194 7.45 12.96 -8.88
N ALA A 195 7.24 13.28 -10.16
CA ALA A 195 6.12 12.77 -10.96
C ALA A 195 6.18 11.25 -11.22
N CYS A 196 7.38 10.65 -11.12
CA CYS A 196 7.62 9.22 -11.31
C CYS A 196 7.64 8.44 -9.99
N LEU A 197 7.51 9.10 -8.83
CA LEU A 197 7.43 8.40 -7.56
C LEU A 197 6.17 7.54 -7.52
N PRO A 198 6.24 6.28 -7.03
CA PRO A 198 5.11 5.35 -7.07
C PRO A 198 3.82 5.95 -6.45
N ARG A 199 3.95 6.58 -5.27
CA ARG A 199 2.87 7.30 -4.59
C ARG A 199 2.21 8.40 -5.42
N VAL A 200 3.00 9.13 -6.21
CA VAL A 200 2.50 10.21 -7.08
C VAL A 200 1.81 9.64 -8.31
N ILE A 201 2.28 8.50 -8.83
CA ILE A 201 1.62 7.78 -9.93
C ILE A 201 0.22 7.30 -9.49
N GLU A 202 0.10 6.70 -8.30
CA GLU A 202 -1.19 6.32 -7.72
C GLU A 202 -2.15 7.50 -7.59
N PHE A 203 -1.65 8.63 -7.07
CA PHE A 203 -2.44 9.85 -6.96
C PHE A 203 -2.92 10.37 -8.32
N ARG A 204 -2.03 10.43 -9.32
CA ARG A 204 -2.38 10.89 -10.68
C ARG A 204 -3.40 9.98 -11.36
N TRP A 205 -3.36 8.68 -11.08
CA TRP A 205 -4.36 7.74 -11.54
C TRP A 205 -5.71 7.94 -10.82
N TYR A 206 -5.68 8.13 -9.50
CA TYR A 206 -6.86 8.39 -8.69
C TYR A 206 -7.62 9.63 -9.19
N LEU A 207 -6.90 10.72 -9.48
CA LEU A 207 -7.48 11.95 -10.03
C LEU A 207 -8.19 11.76 -11.37
N GLY A 208 -7.79 10.76 -12.17
CA GLY A 208 -8.49 10.43 -13.41
C GLY A 208 -9.78 9.65 -13.22
N SER A 209 -9.86 8.89 -12.12
CA SER A 209 -11.04 8.09 -11.79
C SER A 209 -12.05 8.89 -10.96
N PHE A 210 -11.58 9.85 -10.15
CA PHE A 210 -12.38 10.63 -9.20
C PHE A 210 -11.99 12.12 -9.23
N ALA A 211 -12.08 12.75 -10.40
CA ALA A 211 -11.70 14.14 -10.57
C ALA A 211 -12.57 15.08 -9.68
N PRO A 212 -12.01 15.80 -8.70
CA PRO A 212 -12.76 16.80 -7.95
C PRO A 212 -13.25 17.94 -8.85
N SER A 213 -14.44 18.45 -8.55
CA SER A 213 -14.98 19.66 -9.16
C SER A 213 -14.05 20.85 -8.88
N GLY A 214 -13.67 21.59 -9.93
CA GLY A 214 -12.72 22.70 -9.82
C GLY A 214 -11.24 22.30 -9.82
N MET A 215 -10.89 21.09 -10.27
CA MET A 215 -9.48 20.70 -10.46
C MET A 215 -8.74 21.71 -11.36
N PRO A 216 -7.55 22.21 -10.94
CA PRO A 216 -6.77 23.11 -11.78
C PRO A 216 -6.31 22.42 -13.07
N ALA A 217 -6.32 23.16 -14.19
CA ALA A 217 -5.97 22.64 -15.51
C ALA A 217 -4.56 22.02 -15.57
N SER A 218 -3.62 22.55 -14.78
CA SER A 218 -2.26 22.02 -14.66
C SER A 218 -2.22 20.59 -14.09
N LEU A 219 -3.15 20.24 -13.21
CA LEU A 219 -3.27 18.92 -12.59
C LEU A 219 -4.06 17.97 -13.50
N ALA A 220 -5.11 18.48 -14.16
CA ALA A 220 -5.91 17.72 -15.12
C ALA A 220 -5.07 17.19 -16.29
N ALA A 221 -4.11 17.98 -16.80
CA ALA A 221 -3.20 17.56 -17.87
C ALA A 221 -2.22 16.43 -17.46
N ARG A 222 -2.14 16.10 -16.16
CA ARG A 222 -1.18 15.14 -15.60
C ARG A 222 -1.82 13.86 -15.09
N VAL A 223 -3.14 13.73 -15.26
CA VAL A 223 -3.90 12.53 -14.99
C VAL A 223 -3.33 11.34 -15.78
N LEU A 224 -3.35 10.16 -15.17
CA LEU A 224 -2.90 8.93 -15.80
C LEU A 224 -4.06 7.97 -16.01
N SER A 225 -4.06 7.29 -17.15
CA SER A 225 -4.96 6.15 -17.38
C SER A 225 -4.49 4.93 -16.58
N THR A 226 -5.41 3.98 -16.35
CA THR A 226 -5.15 2.76 -15.59
C THR A 226 -3.99 1.94 -16.17
N SER A 227 -3.93 1.79 -17.49
CA SER A 227 -2.87 1.03 -18.16
C SER A 227 -1.50 1.69 -17.99
N VAL A 228 -1.41 3.01 -18.15
CA VAL A 228 -0.14 3.74 -18.03
C VAL A 228 0.34 3.73 -16.59
N ALA A 229 -0.55 3.93 -15.62
CA ALA A 229 -0.19 3.90 -14.20
C ALA A 229 0.33 2.53 -13.77
N LEU A 230 -0.35 1.45 -14.17
CA LEU A 230 0.13 0.08 -13.93
C LEU A 230 1.48 -0.19 -14.56
N PHE A 231 1.66 0.22 -15.82
CA PHE A 231 2.91 -0.05 -16.53
C PHE A 231 4.09 0.71 -15.89
N ALA A 232 3.87 1.97 -15.50
CA ALA A 232 4.86 2.77 -14.80
C ALA A 232 5.22 2.18 -13.43
N LEU A 233 4.22 1.79 -12.63
CA LEU A 233 4.43 1.15 -11.34
C LEU A 233 5.09 -0.23 -11.47
N ALA A 234 4.69 -1.03 -12.45
CA ALA A 234 5.28 -2.35 -12.69
C ALA A 234 6.73 -2.22 -13.16
N GLY A 235 7.05 -1.24 -14.02
CA GLY A 235 8.41 -0.95 -14.46
C GLY A 235 9.32 -0.54 -13.30
N GLY A 236 8.88 0.42 -12.48
CA GLY A 236 9.60 0.82 -11.27
C GLY A 236 9.72 -0.32 -10.25
N GLY A 237 8.62 -1.04 -10.02
CA GLY A 237 8.55 -2.19 -9.12
C GLY A 237 9.48 -3.33 -9.54
N ALA A 238 9.61 -3.61 -10.84
CA ALA A 238 10.53 -4.62 -11.34
C ALA A 238 11.99 -4.29 -10.99
N ALA A 239 12.40 -3.02 -11.13
CA ALA A 239 13.73 -2.58 -10.76
C ALA A 239 14.00 -2.80 -9.25
N PHE A 240 13.07 -2.38 -8.38
CA PHE A 240 13.20 -2.59 -6.93
C PHE A 240 13.12 -4.07 -6.53
N SER A 241 12.37 -4.89 -7.26
CA SER A 241 12.30 -6.33 -7.03
C SER A 241 13.63 -7.02 -7.36
N VAL A 242 14.29 -6.63 -8.45
CA VAL A 242 15.63 -7.12 -8.81
C VAL A 242 16.65 -6.72 -7.76
N VAL A 243 16.65 -5.45 -7.32
CA VAL A 243 17.53 -4.98 -6.24
C VAL A 243 17.28 -5.77 -4.96
N SER A 244 16.01 -5.96 -4.58
CA SER A 244 15.64 -6.73 -3.39
C SER A 244 16.09 -8.19 -3.47
N PHE A 245 15.99 -8.82 -4.65
CA PHE A 245 16.46 -10.18 -4.87
C PHE A 245 17.98 -10.29 -4.70
N VAL A 246 18.73 -9.33 -5.24
CA VAL A 246 20.20 -9.29 -5.11
C VAL A 246 20.61 -9.08 -3.65
N LEU A 247 19.98 -8.12 -2.95
CA LEU A 247 20.27 -7.84 -1.54
C LEU A 247 19.94 -9.04 -0.65
N TYR A 248 18.80 -9.68 -0.87
CA TYR A 248 18.39 -10.88 -0.14
C TYR A 248 19.34 -12.07 -0.37
N GLY A 249 20.01 -12.12 -1.53
CA GLY A 249 21.01 -13.14 -1.85
C GLY A 249 22.39 -12.88 -1.23
N ARG A 250 22.79 -11.61 -1.04
CA ARG A 250 24.11 -11.21 -0.52
C ARG A 250 24.27 -11.35 0.98
N GLU A 251 23.18 -11.38 1.74
CA GLU A 251 23.28 -11.68 3.15
C GLU A 251 23.70 -13.16 3.32
N GLU A 252 24.88 -13.38 3.93
CA GLU A 252 25.03 -14.43 4.93
C GLU A 252 24.01 -14.13 6.05
N CYS A 253 22.75 -14.42 5.75
CA CYS A 253 21.62 -14.44 6.66
C CYS A 253 21.38 -15.90 7.06
#